data_AF-J2TVP0-F1
#
_entry.id   AF-J2TVP0-F1
#
_cell.length_a   1.000
_cell.length_b   1.000
_cell.length_c   1.000
_cell.angle_alpha   90.00
_cell.angle_beta   90.00
_cell.angle_gamma   90.00
#
_symmetry.space_group_name_H-M   'P 1'
#
loop_
_entity.id
_entity.type
_entity.pdbx_description
1 polymer ?
#
loop_
_entity_poly.entity_id
_entity_poly.type
_entity_poly.pdbx_seq_one_letter_code
_entity_poly.pdbx_strand_id
1 'polypeptide(L)'
;MNEQIKREEIMLTGDVLARYKISRSTLYFWSTPSRMPACFSRPFPKATIGGSPKRWRTDDVLKWEKEVNALPESSQEHSQGDQSTP
;
A
#
# COMPACT_ATOMS: atom_id res chain seq x y z
N MET A 1 5.19 -4.98 25.68
CA MET A 1 4.11 -3.97 25.83
C MET A 1 4.35 -2.81 24.85
N ASN A 2 4.76 -3.10 23.60
CA ASN A 2 5.46 -2.11 22.74
C ASN A 2 4.91 -2.03 21.31
N GLU A 3 4.09 -2.98 20.87
CA GLU A 3 3.59 -3.00 19.50
C GLU A 3 2.42 -2.04 19.27
N GLN A 4 1.56 -1.85 20.29
CA GLN A 4 0.47 -0.86 20.22
C GLN A 4 1.01 0.57 20.09
N ILE A 5 2.01 0.95 20.89
CA ILE A 5 2.65 2.29 20.82
C ILE A 5 3.21 2.53 19.42
N LYS A 6 3.79 1.48 18.80
CA LYS A 6 4.34 1.57 17.44
C LYS A 6 3.27 1.77 16.36
N ARG A 7 2.06 1.23 16.55
CA ARG A 7 0.92 1.43 15.62
C ARG A 7 0.32 2.83 15.75
N GLU A 8 0.34 3.41 16.94
CA GLU A 8 -0.16 4.77 17.21
C GLU A 8 0.81 5.89 16.79
N GLU A 9 2.07 5.54 16.54
CA GLU A 9 3.14 6.45 16.12
C GLU A 9 2.81 7.18 14.80
N ILE A 10 3.27 8.43 14.70
CA ILE A 10 3.17 9.24 13.47
C ILE A 10 4.47 9.15 12.69
N MET A 11 4.39 8.63 11.47
CA MET A 11 5.48 8.70 10.52
C MET A 11 5.44 10.03 9.75
N LEU A 12 6.56 10.74 9.72
CA LEU A 12 6.74 11.90 8.85
C LEU A 12 7.20 11.45 7.46
N THR A 13 7.27 12.40 6.54
CA THR A 13 7.77 12.12 5.19
C THR A 13 9.18 11.53 5.22
N GLY A 14 10.08 12.02 6.08
CA GLY A 14 11.45 11.49 6.22
C GLY A 14 11.47 10.01 6.64
N ASP A 15 10.63 9.64 7.60
CA ASP A 15 10.55 8.27 8.11
C ASP A 15 10.05 7.29 7.05
N VAL A 16 9.04 7.70 6.28
CA VAL A 16 8.52 6.90 5.16
C VAL A 16 9.61 6.66 4.10
N LEU A 17 10.34 7.72 3.73
CA LEU A 17 11.42 7.59 2.74
C LEU A 17 12.55 6.69 3.24
N ALA A 18 12.95 6.82 4.51
CA ALA A 18 13.98 6.00 5.13
C ALA A 18 13.56 4.52 5.23
N ARG A 19 12.32 4.24 5.63
CA ARG A 19 11.78 2.88 5.80
C ARG A 19 11.83 2.09 4.51
N TYR A 20 11.38 2.68 3.39
CA TYR A 20 11.36 2.02 2.09
C TYR A 20 12.63 2.22 1.27
N LYS A 21 13.57 3.04 1.76
CA LYS A 21 14.79 3.43 1.03
C LYS A 21 14.46 4.02 -0.35
N ILE A 22 13.45 4.88 -0.41
CA ILE A 22 12.96 5.50 -1.64
C ILE A 22 13.12 7.02 -1.64
N SER A 23 13.03 7.62 -2.83
CA SER A 23 12.99 9.07 -3.00
C SER A 23 11.57 9.63 -2.81
N ARG A 24 11.47 10.96 -2.59
CA ARG A 24 10.17 11.66 -2.55
C ARG A 24 9.38 11.52 -3.85
N SER A 25 10.07 11.49 -4.99
CA SER A 25 9.45 11.27 -6.30
C SER A 25 8.84 9.87 -6.37
N THR A 26 9.56 8.84 -5.94
CA THR A 26 9.07 7.45 -5.86
C THR A 26 7.81 7.36 -4.99
N LEU A 27 7.80 8.01 -3.82
CA LEU A 27 6.62 8.08 -2.95
C LEU A 27 5.42 8.76 -3.65
N TYR A 28 5.66 9.80 -4.45
CA TYR A 28 4.63 10.43 -5.26
C TYR A 28 4.05 9.46 -6.31
N PHE A 29 4.91 8.71 -7.01
CA PHE A 29 4.47 7.67 -7.95
C PHE A 29 3.62 6.60 -7.26
N TRP A 30 4.07 6.08 -6.11
CA TRP A 30 3.36 5.06 -5.35
C TRP A 30 1.97 5.53 -4.87
N SER A 31 1.82 6.82 -4.54
CA SER A 31 0.54 7.40 -4.10
C SER A 31 -0.37 7.85 -5.26
N THR A 32 0.07 7.73 -6.51
CA THR A 32 -0.70 8.12 -7.70
C THR A 32 -1.25 6.87 -8.39
N PRO A 33 -2.57 6.62 -8.39
CA PRO A 33 -3.16 5.39 -8.94
C PRO A 33 -2.71 5.05 -10.37
N SER A 34 -2.60 6.05 -11.24
CA SER A 34 -2.21 5.86 -12.64
C SER A 34 -0.71 5.62 -12.88
N ARG A 35 0.13 5.84 -11.86
CA ARG A 35 1.59 5.70 -11.97
C ARG A 35 2.20 4.74 -10.97
N MET A 36 1.35 4.11 -10.16
CA MET A 36 1.76 3.12 -9.18
C MET A 36 2.30 1.88 -9.90
N PRO A 37 3.35 1.22 -9.37
CA PRO A 37 3.79 -0.08 -9.86
C PRO A 37 2.64 -1.10 -9.91
N ALA A 38 2.56 -1.88 -11.00
CA ALA A 38 1.53 -2.91 -11.18
C ALA A 38 1.61 -4.05 -10.15
N CYS A 39 2.73 -4.18 -9.44
CA CYS A 39 2.89 -5.14 -8.35
C CYS A 39 2.16 -4.74 -7.06
N PHE A 40 1.65 -3.51 -6.96
CA PHE A 40 0.84 -3.09 -5.83
C PHE A 40 -0.64 -3.25 -6.14
N SER A 41 -1.39 -3.83 -5.21
CA SER A 41 -2.85 -3.96 -5.30
C SER A 41 -3.57 -2.61 -5.16
N ARG A 42 -2.95 -1.62 -4.50
CA ARG A 42 -3.53 -0.29 -4.26
C ARG A 42 -2.47 0.80 -4.00
N PRO A 43 -2.78 2.09 -4.28
CA PRO A 43 -1.85 3.20 -4.07
C PRO A 43 -1.43 3.35 -2.62
N PHE A 44 -0.22 3.86 -2.42
CA PHE A 44 0.29 4.22 -1.10
C PHE A 44 -0.66 5.23 -0.44
N PRO A 45 -1.00 5.06 0.85
CA PRO A 45 -2.00 5.88 1.52
C PRO A 45 -1.60 7.35 1.52
N LYS A 46 -2.60 8.22 1.40
CA LYS A 46 -2.40 9.66 1.59
C LYS A 46 -2.15 9.94 3.07
N ALA A 47 -1.40 11.01 3.33
CA ALA A 47 -1.21 11.50 4.69
C ALA A 47 -2.57 11.83 5.32
N THR A 48 -2.93 11.14 6.39
CA THR A 48 -4.20 11.26 7.10
C THR A 48 -4.25 12.47 8.04
N ILE A 49 -3.09 13.03 8.39
CA ILE A 49 -2.99 14.19 9.28
C ILE A 49 -2.44 15.38 8.49
N GLY A 50 -3.20 16.48 8.50
CA GLY A 50 -2.80 17.75 7.88
C GLY A 50 -1.55 18.33 8.54
N GLY A 51 -0.68 18.92 7.72
CA GLY A 51 0.56 19.56 8.17
C GLY A 51 1.68 19.50 7.13
N SER A 52 2.70 20.33 7.33
CA SER A 52 3.97 20.29 6.59
C SER A 52 5.10 20.03 7.60
N PRO A 53 5.84 18.92 7.52
CA PRO A 53 5.76 17.85 6.52
C PRO A 53 4.51 16.97 6.66
N LYS A 54 4.19 16.21 5.60
CA LYS A 54 3.08 15.25 5.57
C LYS A 54 3.27 14.18 6.65
N ARG A 55 2.15 13.74 7.25
CA ARG A 55 2.08 12.85 8.41
C ARG A 55 1.18 11.65 8.14
N TRP A 56 1.65 10.45 8.47
CA TRP A 56 0.91 9.18 8.36
C TRP A 56 0.80 8.52 9.72
N ARG A 57 -0.34 7.88 10.01
CA ARG A 57 -0.41 6.91 11.11
C ARG A 57 0.36 5.68 10.68
N THR A 58 1.20 5.14 11.56
CA THR A 58 1.92 3.89 11.29
C THR A 58 0.96 2.75 10.98
N ASP A 59 -0.22 2.73 11.61
CA ASP A 59 -1.26 1.73 11.35
C ASP A 59 -1.76 1.76 9.88
N ASP A 60 -1.97 2.95 9.29
CA ASP A 60 -2.37 3.09 7.89
C ASP A 60 -1.32 2.51 6.93
N VAL A 61 -0.05 2.76 7.24
CA VAL A 61 1.11 2.28 6.47
C VAL A 61 1.24 0.76 6.58
N LEU A 62 1.14 0.21 7.78
CA LEU A 62 1.17 -1.24 8.03
C LEU A 62 0.00 -1.96 7.37
N LYS A 63 -1.20 -1.37 7.42
CA LYS A 63 -2.37 -1.89 6.72
C LYS A 63 -2.13 -1.95 5.22
N TRP A 64 -1.57 -0.89 4.64
CA TRP A 64 -1.17 -0.89 3.22
C TRP A 64 -0.12 -1.96 2.91
N GLU A 65 0.93 -2.10 3.72
CA GLU A 65 1.95 -3.15 3.55
C GLU A 65 1.32 -4.55 3.56
N LYS A 66 0.36 -4.81 4.45
CA LYS A 66 -0.34 -6.10 4.51
C LYS A 66 -1.17 -6.34 3.26
N GLU A 67 -1.84 -5.33 2.72
CA GLU A 67 -2.71 -5.46 1.54
C GLU A 67 -1.93 -5.57 0.22
N VAL A 68 -0.73 -4.97 0.11
CA VAL A 68 0.11 -5.13 -1.09
C VAL A 68 0.99 -6.38 -1.05
N ASN A 69 1.34 -6.88 0.14
CA ASN A 69 2.08 -8.14 0.31
C ASN A 69 1.16 -9.37 0.45
N ALA A 70 -0.14 -9.17 0.71
CA ALA A 70 -1.12 -10.22 0.50
C ALA A 70 -1.09 -10.52 -1.00
N LEU A 71 -0.44 -11.63 -1.36
CA LEU A 71 -0.35 -12.15 -2.73
C LEU A 71 -1.69 -11.93 -3.45
N PRO A 72 -1.69 -11.53 -4.74
CA PRO A 72 -2.80 -11.93 -5.58
C PRO A 72 -2.71 -13.45 -5.64
N GLU A 73 -3.44 -14.13 -4.75
CA GLU A 73 -3.74 -15.53 -4.96
C GLU A 73 -4.39 -15.57 -6.35
N SER A 74 -3.66 -16.19 -7.26
CA SER A 74 -4.01 -16.38 -8.65
C SER A 74 -5.46 -16.86 -8.70
N SER A 75 -6.41 -15.95 -8.93
CA SER A 75 -7.74 -16.34 -9.35
C SER A 75 -7.62 -16.72 -10.82
N GLN A 76 -7.09 -17.93 -11.02
CA GLN A 76 -7.41 -18.74 -12.16
C GLN A 76 -8.92 -18.98 -12.13
N GLU A 77 -9.70 -18.14 -12.81
CA GLU A 77 -11.00 -18.57 -13.29
C GLU A 77 -10.79 -19.37 -14.57
N HIS A 78 -10.52 -20.66 -14.38
CA HIS A 78 -10.63 -21.67 -15.42
C HIS A 78 -12.12 -21.93 -15.66
N SER A 79 -12.80 -21.01 -16.35
CA SER A 79 -14.19 -21.21 -16.77
C SER A 79 -14.19 -21.88 -18.15
N GLN A 80 -13.94 -23.19 -18.15
CA GLN A 80 -14.11 -24.06 -19.30
C GLN A 80 -15.62 -24.25 -19.53
N GLY A 81 -16.21 -23.33 -20.29
CA GLY A 81 -17.60 -23.42 -20.75
C GLY A 81 -17.69 -24.35 -21.96
N ASP A 82 -17.54 -25.65 -21.76
CA ASP A 82 -18.03 -26.65 -22.71
C ASP A 82 -19.35 -27.22 -22.14
N GLN A 83 -20.47 -26.70 -22.63
CA GLN A 83 -21.75 -27.37 -22.49
C GLN A 83 -22.39 -27.45 -23.88
N SER A 84 -22.40 -28.68 -24.38
CA SER A 84 -23.05 -29.10 -25.61
C SER A 84 -24.52 -28.70 -25.66
N THR A 85 -25.02 -28.40 -26.86
CA THR A 85 -26.44 -28.21 -27.14
C THR A 85 -26.73 -28.72 -28.56
N PRO A 86 -27.98 -29.08 -28.85
CA PRO A 86 -28.65 -30.38 -28.60
C PRO A 86 -28.47 -31.41 -29.73
#